data_AF-A0A0F8UUD5-F1
#
_entry.id   AF-A0A0F8UUD5-F1
#
_cell.length_a   1.000
_cell.length_b   1.000
_cell.length_c   1.000
_cell.angle_alpha   90.00
_cell.angle_beta   90.00
_cell.angle_gamma   90.00
#
_symmetry.space_group_name_H-M   'P 1'
#
loop_
_entity.id
_entity.type
_entity.pdbx_description
1 polymer ?
#
loop_
_entity_poly.entity_id
_entity_poly.type
_entity_poly.pdbx_seq_one_letter_code
_entity_poly.pdbx_strand_id
1 'polypeptide(L)'
;MKFPILLNVIGLFGLTSLAAHTLNIVAHPDDDLLFQNPDILHDINNDITVRTVFITSGDAGQDPNYWTQRQAGAMAAYAQMAGVSSTWDESDIGVHGKDIPLYTLREASQVSVAFMHIPDGSIDGNGFAGTGYQTLEKLWKNQISPIKTIDDSATTYTRQELIDTLTKIINDFKPTKINSLDYLHDFGTGDHSDHTATGLFTNTATISSSFPGSVLAYRGYPIKNDPVNVGGNDLARKKAAFYTYAGYDASVCASDQACVNTEYELWLPRLYTAN
;
A
#
# COMPACT_ATOMS: atom_id res chain seq x y z
N MET A 1 13.83 -36.54 -61.53
CA MET A 1 12.87 -36.25 -60.45
C MET A 1 13.44 -35.14 -59.60
N LYS A 2 12.82 -33.95 -59.60
CA LYS A 2 13.21 -32.82 -58.73
C LYS A 2 12.17 -32.73 -57.61
N PHE A 3 12.59 -32.94 -56.36
CA PHE A 3 11.74 -32.76 -55.19
C PHE A 3 11.61 -31.26 -54.87
N PRO A 4 10.40 -30.75 -54.59
CA PRO A 4 10.24 -29.38 -54.10
C PRO A 4 10.54 -29.34 -52.60
N ILE A 5 11.38 -28.39 -52.20
CA ILE A 5 11.63 -28.05 -50.80
C ILE A 5 10.44 -27.20 -50.33
N LEU A 6 9.63 -27.74 -49.43
CA LEU A 6 8.64 -26.97 -48.67
C LEU A 6 9.36 -26.16 -47.60
N LEU A 7 9.40 -24.83 -47.74
CA LEU A 7 9.71 -23.93 -46.63
C LEU A 7 8.51 -23.92 -45.67
N ASN A 8 8.68 -24.53 -44.49
CA ASN A 8 7.77 -24.29 -43.37
C ASN A 8 8.06 -22.90 -42.79
N VAL A 9 7.16 -21.95 -43.03
CA VAL A 9 7.14 -20.68 -42.31
C VAL A 9 6.56 -20.94 -40.94
N ILE A 10 7.42 -21.07 -39.93
CA ILE A 10 7.00 -21.03 -38.52
C ILE A 10 6.63 -19.58 -38.22
N GLY A 11 5.34 -19.28 -38.18
CA GLY A 11 4.82 -18.00 -37.69
C GLY A 11 5.08 -17.91 -36.18
N LEU A 12 6.05 -17.08 -35.79
CA LEU A 12 6.23 -16.69 -34.40
C LEU A 12 5.05 -15.76 -34.04
N PHE A 13 3.98 -16.32 -33.46
CA PHE A 13 3.01 -15.50 -32.76
C PHE A 13 3.70 -14.93 -31.52
N GLY A 14 4.17 -13.69 -31.61
CA GLY A 14 4.63 -12.94 -30.45
C GLY A 14 3.46 -12.76 -29.49
N LEU A 15 3.43 -13.54 -28.42
CA LEU A 15 2.63 -13.22 -27.25
C LEU A 15 3.15 -11.87 -26.74
N THR A 16 2.41 -10.80 -26.97
CA THR A 16 2.61 -9.55 -26.23
C THR A 16 2.34 -9.87 -24.76
N SER A 17 3.41 -10.12 -24.00
CA SER A 17 3.31 -10.14 -22.54
C SER A 17 2.81 -8.76 -22.12
N LEU A 18 1.61 -8.70 -21.56
CA LEU A 18 1.12 -7.48 -20.91
C LEU A 18 2.14 -7.13 -19.82
N ALA A 19 2.60 -5.88 -19.80
CA ALA A 19 3.44 -5.39 -18.72
C ALA A 19 2.70 -5.59 -17.39
N ALA A 20 3.31 -6.32 -16.47
CA ALA A 20 2.71 -6.63 -15.18
C ALA A 20 2.90 -5.43 -14.25
N HIS A 21 1.79 -5.00 -13.65
CA HIS A 21 1.70 -3.85 -12.76
C HIS A 21 1.04 -4.28 -11.45
N THR A 22 1.66 -4.00 -10.32
CA THR A 22 1.09 -4.23 -8.99
C THR A 22 0.68 -2.91 -8.36
N LEU A 23 -0.58 -2.80 -7.97
CA LEU A 23 -1.10 -1.68 -7.18
C LEU A 23 -1.38 -2.17 -5.75
N ASN A 24 -0.71 -1.57 -4.79
CA ASN A 24 -0.95 -1.78 -3.37
C ASN A 24 -1.74 -0.58 -2.82
N ILE A 25 -2.81 -0.82 -2.07
CA ILE A 25 -3.55 0.24 -1.38
C ILE A 25 -3.66 -0.15 0.10
N VAL A 26 -3.00 0.62 0.97
CA VAL A 26 -2.88 0.34 2.41
C VAL A 26 -3.25 1.57 3.25
N ALA A 27 -3.47 1.37 4.55
CA ALA A 27 -4.00 2.43 5.40
C ALA A 27 -2.90 3.40 5.80
N HIS A 28 -1.81 2.91 6.40
CA HIS A 28 -0.76 3.72 7.02
C HIS A 28 0.61 3.52 6.37
N PRO A 29 1.50 4.52 6.43
CA PRO A 29 2.89 4.37 6.00
C PRO A 29 3.65 3.40 6.92
N ASP A 30 3.58 2.10 6.63
CA ASP A 30 4.34 0.94 7.17
C ASP A 30 3.60 -0.38 6.95
N ASP A 31 2.28 -0.34 6.76
CA ASP A 31 1.42 -1.52 6.57
C ASP A 31 1.90 -2.47 5.49
N ASP A 32 2.35 -1.93 4.36
CA ASP A 32 2.86 -2.69 3.23
C ASP A 32 4.22 -3.36 3.56
N LEU A 33 5.07 -2.68 4.35
CA LEU A 33 6.32 -3.23 4.88
C LEU A 33 6.07 -4.37 5.88
N LEU A 34 5.03 -4.25 6.70
CA LEU A 34 4.69 -5.24 7.72
C LEU A 34 3.88 -6.42 7.17
N PHE A 35 2.89 -6.18 6.32
CA PHE A 35 1.85 -7.15 5.99
C PHE A 35 1.87 -7.63 4.54
N GLN A 36 2.48 -6.87 3.61
CA GLN A 36 2.54 -7.23 2.18
C GLN A 36 3.95 -7.65 1.71
N ASN A 37 5.00 -7.33 2.46
CA ASN A 37 6.34 -7.85 2.19
C ASN A 37 6.54 -9.28 2.75
N PRO A 38 7.25 -10.17 2.03
CA PRO A 38 8.19 -9.90 0.93
C PRO A 38 7.58 -9.86 -0.49
N ASP A 39 6.27 -9.91 -0.69
CA ASP A 39 5.70 -9.98 -2.06
C ASP A 39 6.00 -8.70 -2.87
N ILE A 40 5.94 -7.52 -2.25
CA ILE A 40 6.33 -6.26 -2.89
C ILE A 40 7.82 -6.25 -3.24
N LEU A 41 8.69 -6.70 -2.32
CA LEU A 41 10.10 -6.91 -2.60
C LEU A 41 10.30 -7.79 -3.83
N HIS A 42 9.57 -8.89 -3.96
CA HIS A 42 9.65 -9.79 -5.12
C HIS A 42 9.19 -9.09 -6.40
N ASP A 43 8.11 -8.32 -6.37
CA ASP A 43 7.65 -7.54 -7.52
C ASP A 43 8.73 -6.54 -7.99
N ILE A 44 9.32 -5.77 -7.06
CA ILE A 44 10.39 -4.81 -7.38
C ILE A 44 11.60 -5.50 -8.02
N ASN A 45 12.06 -6.64 -7.49
CA ASN A 45 13.22 -7.36 -8.04
C ASN A 45 12.97 -8.00 -9.41
N ASN A 46 11.71 -8.25 -9.74
CA ASN A 46 11.31 -8.83 -11.02
C ASN A 46 10.94 -7.74 -12.04
N ASP A 47 11.33 -6.48 -11.79
CA ASP A 47 11.05 -5.33 -12.64
C ASP A 47 9.55 -5.11 -12.94
N ILE A 48 8.68 -5.52 -12.00
CA ILE A 48 7.25 -5.24 -12.04
C ILE A 48 7.05 -3.76 -11.71
N THR A 49 6.18 -3.08 -12.45
CA THR A 49 5.79 -1.70 -12.10
C THR A 49 4.95 -1.74 -10.82
N VAL A 50 5.45 -1.14 -9.75
CA VAL A 50 4.79 -1.11 -8.44
C VAL A 50 4.34 0.31 -8.13
N ARG A 51 3.08 0.44 -7.72
CA ARG A 51 2.56 1.65 -7.07
C ARG A 51 1.94 1.30 -5.73
N THR A 52 2.27 2.06 -4.70
CA THR A 52 1.63 1.94 -3.39
C THR A 52 0.92 3.23 -3.03
N VAL A 53 -0.34 3.14 -2.64
CA VAL A 53 -1.18 4.28 -2.21
C VAL A 53 -1.46 4.12 -0.73
N PHE A 54 -1.03 5.11 0.05
CA PHE A 54 -1.33 5.23 1.47
C PHE A 54 -2.58 6.12 1.64
N ILE A 55 -3.68 5.54 2.14
CA ILE A 55 -4.94 6.27 2.27
C ILE A 55 -4.85 7.32 3.39
N THR A 56 -4.32 6.94 4.54
CA THR A 56 -4.14 7.86 5.66
C THR A 56 -2.73 8.42 5.69
N SER A 57 -2.55 9.51 6.43
CA SER A 57 -1.24 10.05 6.77
C SER A 57 -0.51 9.22 7.84
N GLY A 58 -1.23 8.38 8.59
CA GLY A 58 -0.70 7.71 9.78
C GLY A 58 -0.27 8.70 10.87
N ASP A 59 -0.95 9.84 11.01
CA ASP A 59 -0.58 10.88 11.96
C ASP A 59 -0.72 10.48 13.42
N ALA A 60 -1.54 9.46 13.73
CA ALA A 60 -1.80 9.02 15.09
C ALA A 60 -2.19 10.17 16.07
N GLY A 61 -2.81 11.24 15.55
CA GLY A 61 -3.17 12.43 16.30
C GLY A 61 -1.99 13.34 16.68
N GLN A 62 -0.80 13.11 16.11
CA GLN A 62 0.42 13.87 16.37
C GLN A 62 0.58 15.05 15.41
N ASP A 63 1.68 15.79 15.57
CA ASP A 63 1.97 16.98 14.77
C ASP A 63 2.37 16.66 13.32
N PRO A 64 2.43 17.69 12.43
CA PRO A 64 2.81 17.46 11.04
C PRO A 64 4.21 16.88 10.82
N ASN A 65 5.14 17.11 11.74
CA ASN A 65 6.49 16.57 11.63
C ASN A 65 6.50 15.05 11.86
N TYR A 66 5.53 14.50 12.58
CA TYR A 66 5.41 13.05 12.75
C TYR A 66 5.01 12.36 11.43
N TRP A 67 3.87 12.71 10.84
CA TRP A 67 3.39 12.01 9.64
C TRP A 67 4.28 12.26 8.40
N THR A 68 4.88 13.45 8.29
CA THR A 68 5.82 13.74 7.19
C THR A 68 7.10 12.91 7.29
N GLN A 69 7.59 12.63 8.49
CA GLN A 69 8.71 11.69 8.67
C GLN A 69 8.31 10.25 8.34
N ARG A 70 7.10 9.80 8.70
CA ARG A 70 6.60 8.48 8.27
C ARG A 70 6.54 8.33 6.75
N GLN A 71 6.06 9.36 6.05
CA GLN A 71 6.10 9.43 4.58
C GLN A 71 7.54 9.32 4.04
N ALA A 72 8.48 10.10 4.60
CA ALA A 72 9.89 10.03 4.23
C ALA A 72 10.50 8.64 4.49
N GLY A 73 10.11 7.99 5.60
CA GLY A 73 10.50 6.62 5.94
C GLY A 73 10.00 5.60 4.93
N ALA A 74 8.74 5.72 4.49
CA ALA A 74 8.19 4.83 3.47
C ALA A 74 8.95 4.99 2.15
N MET A 75 9.19 6.23 1.72
CA MET A 75 10.02 6.53 0.54
C MET A 75 11.44 5.96 0.68
N ALA A 76 12.08 6.12 1.84
CA ALA A 76 13.41 5.55 2.09
C ALA A 76 13.41 4.01 2.02
N ALA A 77 12.38 3.36 2.57
CA ALA A 77 12.23 1.91 2.51
C ALA A 77 12.05 1.41 1.06
N TYR A 78 11.24 2.05 0.24
CA TYR A 78 11.09 1.69 -1.17
C TYR A 78 12.39 1.84 -1.97
N ALA A 79 13.13 2.93 -1.74
CA ALA A 79 14.44 3.11 -2.36
C ALA A 79 15.44 2.02 -1.92
N GLN A 80 15.40 1.63 -0.64
CA GLN A 80 16.20 0.52 -0.11
C GLN A 80 15.81 -0.82 -0.74
N MET A 81 14.51 -1.10 -0.89
CA MET A 81 14.02 -2.32 -1.54
C MET A 81 14.46 -2.40 -3.00
N ALA A 82 14.49 -1.27 -3.71
CA ALA A 82 14.95 -1.14 -5.08
C ALA A 82 16.49 -1.08 -5.22
N GLY A 83 17.23 -0.95 -4.12
CA GLY A 83 18.70 -0.91 -4.12
C GLY A 83 19.32 0.36 -4.70
N VAL A 84 18.59 1.49 -4.66
CA VAL A 84 19.00 2.78 -5.25
C VAL A 84 18.90 3.92 -4.24
N SER A 85 19.38 5.11 -4.62
CA SER A 85 19.28 6.30 -3.76
C SER A 85 17.83 6.75 -3.60
N SER A 86 17.43 7.17 -2.39
CA SER A 86 16.09 7.75 -2.13
C SER A 86 15.99 9.15 -2.72
N THR A 87 15.79 9.22 -4.03
CA THR A 87 15.61 10.47 -4.77
C THR A 87 14.40 10.34 -5.67
N TRP A 88 13.46 11.26 -5.50
CA TRP A 88 12.12 11.13 -6.04
C TRP A 88 11.76 12.35 -6.88
N ASP A 89 11.00 12.11 -7.94
CA ASP A 89 10.31 13.14 -8.69
C ASP A 89 8.86 13.20 -8.20
N GLU A 90 8.45 14.38 -7.74
CA GLU A 90 7.10 14.64 -7.24
C GLU A 90 6.19 15.12 -8.37
N SER A 91 4.96 14.63 -8.33
CA SER A 91 3.87 14.98 -9.25
C SER A 91 2.54 14.79 -8.51
N ASP A 92 1.41 15.02 -9.19
CA ASP A 92 0.09 14.65 -8.69
C ASP A 92 -0.37 13.35 -9.38
N ILE A 93 -1.10 12.48 -8.67
CA ILE A 93 -1.57 11.20 -9.24
C ILE A 93 -2.59 11.37 -10.38
N GLY A 94 -3.19 12.55 -10.53
CA GLY A 94 -4.02 12.93 -11.67
C GLY A 94 -5.53 12.79 -11.45
N VAL A 95 -6.01 12.86 -10.21
CA VAL A 95 -7.45 12.82 -9.90
C VAL A 95 -8.00 14.24 -9.76
N HIS A 96 -8.91 14.64 -10.65
CA HIS A 96 -9.43 16.00 -10.67
C HIS A 96 -10.07 16.41 -9.34
N GLY A 97 -9.61 17.53 -8.78
CA GLY A 97 -10.13 18.11 -7.54
C GLY A 97 -9.65 17.40 -6.27
N LYS A 98 -8.74 16.43 -6.38
CA LYS A 98 -8.09 15.76 -5.24
C LYS A 98 -6.59 15.98 -5.34
N ASP A 99 -5.99 16.58 -4.32
CA ASP A 99 -4.54 16.72 -4.22
C ASP A 99 -3.99 15.42 -3.63
N ILE A 100 -3.27 14.65 -4.44
CA ILE A 100 -2.67 13.38 -4.02
C ILE A 100 -1.24 13.32 -4.59
N PRO A 101 -0.24 13.76 -3.80
CA PRO A 101 1.15 13.70 -4.20
C PRO A 101 1.57 12.28 -4.58
N LEU A 102 2.19 12.17 -5.75
CA LEU A 102 2.77 10.96 -6.32
C LEU A 102 4.28 11.16 -6.46
N TYR A 103 5.04 10.31 -5.79
CA TYR A 103 6.49 10.27 -5.87
C TYR A 103 6.92 9.08 -6.71
N THR A 104 7.71 9.33 -7.75
CA THR A 104 8.31 8.29 -8.61
C THR A 104 9.81 8.25 -8.38
N LEU A 105 10.36 7.06 -8.14
CA LEU A 105 11.77 6.87 -7.77
C LEU A 105 12.67 7.08 -9.00
N ARG A 106 13.61 8.03 -8.95
CA ARG A 106 14.34 8.48 -10.14
C ARG A 106 15.23 7.41 -10.76
N GLU A 107 15.92 6.65 -9.92
CA GLU A 107 16.84 5.58 -10.35
C GLU A 107 16.14 4.23 -10.57
N ALA A 108 14.83 4.14 -10.27
CA ALA A 108 13.99 2.96 -10.46
C ALA A 108 12.53 3.40 -10.74
N SER A 109 12.29 4.00 -11.91
CA SER A 109 11.01 4.66 -12.26
C SER A 109 9.80 3.74 -12.34
N GLN A 110 10.00 2.42 -12.26
CA GLN A 110 8.93 1.43 -12.10
C GLN A 110 8.33 1.44 -10.68
N VAL A 111 8.95 2.12 -9.72
CA VAL A 111 8.50 2.22 -8.32
C VAL A 111 7.92 3.61 -8.06
N SER A 112 6.69 3.65 -7.55
CA SER A 112 6.04 4.89 -7.13
C SER A 112 5.23 4.73 -5.85
N VAL A 113 5.12 5.80 -5.05
CA VAL A 113 4.29 5.87 -3.86
C VAL A 113 3.43 7.12 -3.88
N ALA A 114 2.19 7.03 -3.39
CA ALA A 114 1.26 8.14 -3.33
C ALA A 114 0.60 8.26 -1.95
N PHE A 115 0.30 9.48 -1.53
CA PHE A 115 -0.18 9.77 -0.19
C PHE A 115 -1.44 10.63 -0.25
N MET A 116 -2.56 10.12 0.29
CA MET A 116 -3.84 10.84 0.26
C MET A 116 -4.08 11.74 1.48
N HIS A 117 -3.25 11.62 2.52
CA HIS A 117 -3.26 12.45 3.73
C HIS A 117 -4.59 12.51 4.50
N ILE A 118 -5.44 11.48 4.40
CA ILE A 118 -6.64 11.36 5.26
C ILE A 118 -6.17 11.15 6.73
N PRO A 119 -6.86 11.68 7.74
CA PRO A 119 -6.46 11.48 9.14
C PRO A 119 -6.53 10.00 9.56
N ASP A 120 -5.60 9.62 10.43
CA ASP A 120 -5.58 8.33 11.13
C ASP A 120 -6.83 8.17 12.03
N GLY A 121 -7.45 7.01 11.94
CA GLY A 121 -8.70 6.65 12.58
C GLY A 121 -8.58 6.15 14.01
N SER A 122 -7.37 6.05 14.58
CA SER A 122 -7.04 5.26 15.77
C SER A 122 -7.38 3.78 15.63
N ILE A 123 -6.82 2.95 16.52
CA ILE A 123 -6.96 1.48 16.49
C ILE A 123 -8.43 1.02 16.37
N ASP A 124 -9.33 1.75 17.01
CA ASP A 124 -10.75 1.43 17.20
C ASP A 124 -11.70 2.32 16.37
N GLY A 125 -11.19 3.17 15.47
CA GLY A 125 -12.03 4.01 14.61
C GLY A 125 -12.63 5.24 15.30
N ASN A 126 -12.19 5.55 16.52
CA ASN A 126 -12.66 6.71 17.27
C ASN A 126 -12.01 8.03 16.80
N GLY A 127 -10.78 7.96 16.29
CA GLY A 127 -10.00 9.08 15.80
C GLY A 127 -9.47 9.97 16.93
N PHE A 128 -8.87 11.09 16.54
CA PHE A 128 -8.18 11.99 17.46
C PHE A 128 -8.87 13.37 17.53
N ALA A 129 -8.72 14.05 18.66
CA ALA A 129 -9.32 15.37 18.86
C ALA A 129 -8.80 16.40 17.85
N GLY A 130 -7.49 16.36 17.54
CA GLY A 130 -6.83 17.28 16.60
C GLY A 130 -7.37 17.18 15.17
N THR A 131 -7.91 16.02 14.78
CA THR A 131 -8.49 15.77 13.45
C THR A 131 -10.03 15.85 13.47
N GLY A 132 -10.62 16.28 14.59
CA GLY A 132 -12.07 16.36 14.76
C GLY A 132 -12.74 14.98 14.81
N TYR A 133 -12.01 13.95 15.23
CA TYR A 133 -12.48 12.56 15.31
C TYR A 133 -12.98 12.00 13.97
N GLN A 134 -12.47 12.51 12.85
CA GLN A 134 -12.80 12.02 11.52
C GLN A 134 -12.00 10.75 11.22
N THR A 135 -12.65 9.68 10.77
CA THR A 135 -12.01 8.37 10.54
C THR A 135 -12.57 7.70 9.29
N LEU A 136 -11.80 6.79 8.68
CA LEU A 136 -12.25 6.03 7.53
C LEU A 136 -13.45 5.13 7.85
N GLU A 137 -13.50 4.55 9.05
CA GLU A 137 -14.65 3.74 9.47
C GLU A 137 -15.94 4.56 9.55
N LYS A 138 -15.90 5.76 10.15
CA LYS A 138 -17.06 6.65 10.20
C LYS A 138 -17.50 7.08 8.81
N LEU A 139 -16.55 7.36 7.91
CA LEU A 139 -16.85 7.69 6.51
C LEU A 139 -17.51 6.51 5.80
N TRP A 140 -16.93 5.30 5.94
CA TRP A 140 -17.46 4.07 5.36
C TRP A 140 -18.89 3.78 5.82
N LYS A 141 -19.17 4.00 7.10
CA LYS A 141 -20.50 3.83 7.71
C LYS A 141 -21.46 5.01 7.44
N ASN A 142 -21.06 6.01 6.65
CA ASN A 142 -21.80 7.26 6.40
C ASN A 142 -22.19 8.02 7.68
N GLN A 143 -21.38 7.91 8.74
CA GLN A 143 -21.56 8.65 9.99
C GLN A 143 -20.96 10.06 9.94
N ILE A 144 -20.04 10.30 9.00
CA ILE A 144 -19.52 11.62 8.64
C ILE A 144 -19.59 11.81 7.13
N SER A 145 -19.71 13.06 6.69
CA SER A 145 -19.57 13.45 5.29
C SER A 145 -19.34 14.96 5.21
N PRO A 146 -18.22 15.45 4.65
CA PRO A 146 -17.05 14.70 4.17
C PRO A 146 -16.03 14.37 5.30
N ILE A 147 -14.99 13.61 4.96
CA ILE A 147 -13.69 13.61 5.66
C ILE A 147 -12.75 14.63 5.00
N LYS A 148 -11.86 15.27 5.75
CA LYS A 148 -10.88 16.26 5.24
C LYS A 148 -9.45 15.75 5.46
N THR A 149 -8.56 15.98 4.49
CA THR A 149 -7.11 15.73 4.63
C THR A 149 -6.50 16.64 5.69
N ILE A 150 -5.37 16.20 6.26
CA ILE A 150 -4.67 16.93 7.33
C ILE A 150 -3.58 17.89 6.82
N ASP A 151 -3.28 17.85 5.53
CA ASP A 151 -2.35 18.76 4.87
C ASP A 151 -3.02 20.09 4.49
N ASP A 152 -2.24 20.98 3.88
CA ASP A 152 -2.72 22.31 3.47
C ASP A 152 -3.56 22.29 2.17
N SER A 153 -3.75 21.13 1.53
CA SER A 153 -4.50 21.01 0.28
C SER A 153 -6.00 21.30 0.45
N ALA A 154 -6.50 21.14 1.68
CA ALA A 154 -7.92 21.17 2.01
C ALA A 154 -8.79 20.19 1.20
N THR A 155 -8.19 19.12 0.67
CA THR A 155 -8.90 18.06 -0.02
C THR A 155 -9.91 17.41 0.93
N THR A 156 -11.10 17.13 0.42
CA THR A 156 -12.15 16.42 1.17
C THR A 156 -12.61 15.20 0.39
N TYR A 157 -13.20 14.23 1.07
CA TYR A 157 -13.83 13.07 0.45
C TYR A 157 -15.16 12.78 1.12
N THR A 158 -16.24 12.72 0.35
CA THR A 158 -17.39 11.90 0.76
C THR A 158 -17.05 10.41 0.58
N ARG A 159 -17.88 9.51 1.13
CA ARG A 159 -17.70 8.06 0.92
C ARG A 159 -17.65 7.71 -0.57
N GLN A 160 -18.57 8.25 -1.36
CA GLN A 160 -18.61 7.99 -2.80
C GLN A 160 -17.41 8.59 -3.53
N GLU A 161 -16.99 9.81 -3.17
CA GLU A 161 -15.82 10.43 -3.78
C GLU A 161 -14.53 9.66 -3.51
N LEU A 162 -14.37 9.05 -2.33
CA LEU A 162 -13.20 8.20 -2.05
C LEU A 162 -13.24 6.94 -2.91
N ILE A 163 -14.40 6.30 -3.07
CA ILE A 163 -14.58 5.15 -3.98
C ILE A 163 -14.23 5.56 -5.42
N ASP A 164 -14.79 6.66 -5.91
CA ASP A 164 -14.58 7.13 -7.28
C ASP A 164 -13.10 7.52 -7.53
N THR A 165 -12.45 8.11 -6.53
CA THR A 165 -11.01 8.44 -6.55
C THR A 165 -10.17 7.18 -6.71
N LEU A 166 -10.39 6.17 -5.86
CA LEU A 166 -9.66 4.90 -5.94
C LEU A 166 -9.97 4.16 -7.24
N THR A 167 -11.22 4.18 -7.72
CA THR A 167 -11.59 3.60 -9.02
C THR A 167 -10.82 4.27 -10.16
N LYS A 168 -10.68 5.61 -10.12
CA LYS A 168 -9.89 6.34 -11.12
C LYS A 168 -8.41 5.97 -11.04
N ILE A 169 -7.82 5.90 -9.85
CA ILE A 169 -6.43 5.47 -9.65
C ILE A 169 -6.21 4.07 -10.23
N ILE A 170 -7.10 3.12 -9.96
CA ILE A 170 -7.05 1.75 -10.50
C ILE A 170 -7.11 1.78 -12.03
N ASN A 171 -8.05 2.50 -12.62
CA ASN A 171 -8.23 2.57 -14.07
C ASN A 171 -7.07 3.25 -14.80
N ASP A 172 -6.49 4.29 -14.21
CA ASP A 172 -5.37 5.01 -14.80
C ASP A 172 -4.07 4.19 -14.72
N PHE A 173 -3.84 3.50 -13.60
CA PHE A 173 -2.66 2.66 -13.40
C PHE A 173 -2.72 1.32 -14.15
N LYS A 174 -3.92 0.81 -14.42
CA LYS A 174 -4.18 -0.46 -15.14
C LYS A 174 -3.40 -1.64 -14.52
N PRO A 175 -3.59 -1.93 -13.23
CA PRO A 175 -2.88 -3.02 -12.57
C PRO A 175 -3.25 -4.37 -13.19
N THR A 176 -2.30 -5.31 -13.14
CA THR A 176 -2.56 -6.75 -13.34
C THR A 176 -2.74 -7.48 -12.01
N LYS A 177 -2.33 -6.85 -10.90
CA LYS A 177 -2.51 -7.33 -9.52
C LYS A 177 -2.89 -6.15 -8.62
N ILE A 178 -3.90 -6.34 -7.77
CA ILE A 178 -4.27 -5.37 -6.73
C ILE A 178 -4.15 -6.05 -5.38
N ASN A 179 -3.37 -5.44 -4.48
CA ASN A 179 -3.23 -5.85 -3.09
C ASN A 179 -3.84 -4.80 -2.18
N SER A 180 -4.49 -5.23 -1.11
CA SER A 180 -4.95 -4.34 -0.04
C SER A 180 -4.96 -5.06 1.30
N LEU A 181 -5.54 -4.43 2.30
CA LEU A 181 -5.74 -4.97 3.63
C LEU A 181 -7.07 -5.74 3.72
N ASP A 182 -7.24 -6.48 4.80
CA ASP A 182 -8.37 -7.39 5.00
C ASP A 182 -9.73 -6.66 4.99
N TYR A 183 -10.61 -7.10 4.09
CA TYR A 183 -12.00 -6.64 3.97
C TYR A 183 -13.02 -7.76 4.18
N LEU A 184 -12.56 -8.97 4.50
CA LEU A 184 -13.38 -10.16 4.70
C LEU A 184 -13.79 -10.32 6.16
N HIS A 185 -13.02 -9.73 7.08
CA HIS A 185 -13.36 -9.65 8.50
C HIS A 185 -13.94 -8.28 8.86
N ASP A 186 -14.95 -8.28 9.74
CA ASP A 186 -15.65 -7.07 10.16
C ASP A 186 -14.78 -6.16 11.05
N PHE A 187 -15.16 -4.89 11.13
CA PHE A 187 -14.61 -3.94 12.10
C PHE A 187 -14.67 -4.51 13.54
N GLY A 188 -13.63 -4.25 14.33
CA GLY A 188 -13.58 -4.66 15.74
C GLY A 188 -13.25 -6.14 15.97
N THR A 189 -12.79 -6.87 14.95
CA THR A 189 -12.35 -8.28 15.07
C THR A 189 -10.87 -8.44 15.43
N GLY A 190 -10.21 -7.37 15.87
CA GLY A 190 -8.84 -7.38 16.40
C GLY A 190 -7.77 -6.76 15.49
N ASP A 191 -8.14 -6.34 14.29
CA ASP A 191 -7.29 -5.51 13.42
C ASP A 191 -7.58 -4.01 13.59
N HIS A 192 -6.73 -3.16 13.01
CA HIS A 192 -6.93 -1.71 13.00
C HIS A 192 -8.18 -1.33 12.19
N SER A 193 -8.99 -0.41 12.71
CA SER A 193 -10.18 0.10 12.02
C SER A 193 -9.89 0.59 10.59
N ASP A 194 -8.85 1.41 10.41
CA ASP A 194 -8.44 1.86 9.08
C ASP A 194 -7.96 0.74 8.14
N HIS A 195 -7.43 -0.39 8.64
CA HIS A 195 -7.08 -1.53 7.79
C HIS A 195 -8.35 -2.10 7.14
N THR A 196 -9.36 -2.38 7.96
CA THR A 196 -10.66 -2.87 7.51
C THR A 196 -11.33 -1.87 6.55
N ALA A 197 -11.34 -0.58 6.91
CA ALA A 197 -11.92 0.44 6.04
C ALA A 197 -11.19 0.55 4.70
N THR A 198 -9.86 0.51 4.70
CA THR A 198 -9.03 0.55 3.49
C THR A 198 -9.30 -0.63 2.58
N GLY A 199 -9.35 -1.85 3.14
CA GLY A 199 -9.72 -3.04 2.38
C GLY A 199 -11.11 -2.90 1.75
N LEU A 200 -12.10 -2.44 2.52
CA LEU A 200 -13.49 -2.26 2.04
C LEU A 200 -13.61 -1.21 0.92
N PHE A 201 -12.96 -0.06 1.08
CA PHE A 201 -12.91 0.99 0.05
C PHE A 201 -12.21 0.47 -1.21
N THR A 202 -11.08 -0.21 -1.07
CA THR A 202 -10.31 -0.76 -2.19
C THR A 202 -11.09 -1.84 -2.94
N ASN A 203 -11.71 -2.79 -2.23
CA ASN A 203 -12.53 -3.84 -2.84
C ASN A 203 -13.73 -3.25 -3.60
N THR A 204 -14.40 -2.24 -3.02
CA THR A 204 -15.55 -1.59 -3.66
C THR A 204 -15.15 -0.78 -4.90
N ALA A 205 -14.04 -0.06 -4.81
CA ALA A 205 -13.47 0.66 -5.94
C ALA A 205 -13.05 -0.29 -7.06
N THR A 206 -12.49 -1.45 -6.70
CA THR A 206 -12.07 -2.51 -7.63
C THR A 206 -13.25 -3.11 -8.38
N ILE A 207 -14.35 -3.44 -7.69
CA ILE A 207 -15.61 -3.92 -8.31
C ILE A 207 -16.15 -2.91 -9.34
N SER A 208 -15.96 -1.62 -9.09
CA SER A 208 -16.44 -0.54 -9.96
C SER A 208 -15.44 -0.16 -11.07
N SER A 209 -14.25 -0.78 -11.08
CA SER A 209 -13.15 -0.46 -12.00
C SER A 209 -13.15 -1.34 -13.26
N SER A 210 -12.23 -1.08 -14.18
CA SER A 210 -11.95 -1.95 -15.33
C SER A 210 -11.02 -3.13 -15.00
N PHE A 211 -10.58 -3.28 -13.76
CA PHE A 211 -9.72 -4.39 -13.36
C PHE A 211 -10.50 -5.72 -13.44
N PRO A 212 -10.00 -6.73 -14.19
CA PRO A 212 -10.74 -7.97 -14.41
C PRO A 212 -10.63 -8.99 -13.26
N GLY A 213 -9.79 -8.73 -12.27
CA GLY A 213 -9.52 -9.65 -11.15
C GLY A 213 -10.17 -9.22 -9.84
N SER A 214 -9.74 -9.87 -8.75
CA SER A 214 -10.10 -9.52 -7.37
C SER A 214 -8.91 -8.94 -6.62
N VAL A 215 -9.19 -8.20 -5.54
CA VAL A 215 -8.17 -7.75 -4.58
C VAL A 215 -7.63 -8.95 -3.82
N LEU A 216 -6.30 -9.06 -3.71
CA LEU A 216 -5.65 -9.95 -2.75
C LEU A 216 -5.61 -9.24 -1.39
N ALA A 217 -6.31 -9.81 -0.40
CA ALA A 217 -6.50 -9.19 0.90
C ALA A 217 -5.45 -9.71 1.89
N TYR A 218 -4.54 -8.85 2.34
CA TYR A 218 -3.54 -9.19 3.34
C TYR A 218 -4.07 -8.92 4.75
N ARG A 219 -3.80 -9.85 5.68
CA ARG A 219 -4.20 -9.74 7.09
C ARG A 219 -3.21 -8.85 7.85
N GLY A 220 -3.73 -7.93 8.67
CA GLY A 220 -2.94 -7.02 9.50
C GLY A 220 -2.55 -7.61 10.86
N TYR A 221 -2.78 -6.88 11.94
CA TYR A 221 -2.28 -7.23 13.28
C TYR A 221 -2.61 -8.64 13.80
N PRO A 222 -3.77 -9.25 13.49
CA PRO A 222 -4.10 -10.59 13.97
C PRO A 222 -3.10 -11.68 13.55
N ILE A 223 -2.27 -11.45 12.51
CA ILE A 223 -1.29 -12.45 12.05
C ILE A 223 -0.29 -12.86 13.13
N LYS A 224 -0.07 -12.03 14.17
CA LYS A 224 0.83 -12.37 15.29
C LYS A 224 0.54 -13.72 15.95
N ASN A 225 -0.72 -14.17 15.87
CA ASN A 225 -1.19 -15.42 16.45
C ASN A 225 -1.00 -16.63 15.52
N ASP A 226 -0.66 -16.42 14.26
CA ASP A 226 -0.43 -17.48 13.29
C ASP A 226 0.98 -18.06 13.43
N PRO A 227 1.28 -19.22 12.82
CA PRO A 227 2.66 -19.72 12.71
C PRO A 227 3.58 -18.73 11.97
N VAL A 228 4.88 -18.82 12.20
CA VAL A 228 5.88 -18.11 11.38
C VAL A 228 5.93 -18.74 10.00
N ASN A 229 5.90 -17.93 8.93
CA ASN A 229 5.97 -18.42 7.55
C ASN A 229 6.92 -17.63 6.62
N VAL A 230 7.51 -16.53 7.09
CA VAL A 230 8.55 -15.79 6.35
C VAL A 230 9.90 -16.05 7.03
N GLY A 231 10.87 -16.55 6.26
CA GLY A 231 12.20 -16.91 6.78
C GLY A 231 13.34 -16.62 5.80
N GLY A 232 14.57 -16.92 6.23
CA GLY A 232 15.75 -16.80 5.37
C GLY A 232 15.97 -15.41 4.79
N ASN A 233 16.33 -15.34 3.51
CA ASN A 233 16.65 -14.08 2.83
C ASN A 233 15.44 -13.15 2.72
N ASP A 234 14.24 -13.69 2.55
CA ASP A 234 13.02 -12.87 2.48
C ASP A 234 12.77 -12.14 3.79
N LEU A 235 12.90 -12.83 4.93
CA LEU A 235 12.79 -12.19 6.24
C LEU A 235 13.88 -11.13 6.45
N ALA A 236 15.13 -11.43 6.08
CA ALA A 236 16.23 -10.48 6.22
C ALA A 236 15.99 -9.19 5.42
N ARG A 237 15.49 -9.32 4.18
CA ARG A 237 15.20 -8.17 3.31
C ARG A 237 13.97 -7.39 3.76
N LYS A 238 12.90 -8.09 4.19
CA LYS A 238 11.72 -7.47 4.79
C LYS A 238 12.10 -6.64 6.01
N LYS A 239 12.89 -7.21 6.92
CA LYS A 239 13.42 -6.49 8.10
C LYS A 239 14.29 -5.30 7.70
N ALA A 240 15.17 -5.44 6.71
CA ALA A 240 16.02 -4.33 6.26
C ALA A 240 15.19 -3.14 5.72
N ALA A 241 14.13 -3.41 4.95
CA ALA A 241 13.20 -2.39 4.48
C ALA A 241 12.47 -1.72 5.66
N PHE A 242 11.91 -2.52 6.57
CA PHE A 242 11.21 -1.99 7.75
C PHE A 242 12.13 -1.19 8.69
N TYR A 243 13.36 -1.63 8.91
CA TYR A 243 14.32 -0.90 9.74
C TYR A 243 14.84 0.38 9.08
N THR A 244 14.83 0.43 7.75
CA THR A 244 15.08 1.69 7.02
C THR A 244 13.96 2.69 7.28
N TYR A 245 12.70 2.24 7.21
CA TYR A 245 11.54 3.03 7.59
C TYR A 245 11.64 3.50 9.06
N ALA A 246 11.97 2.59 9.98
CA ALA A 246 12.05 2.86 11.42
C ALA A 246 13.09 3.92 11.80
N GLY A 247 14.07 4.23 10.92
CA GLY A 247 14.97 5.36 11.11
C GLY A 247 14.27 6.72 11.09
N TYR A 248 13.04 6.79 10.59
CA TYR A 248 12.21 7.99 10.49
C TYR A 248 10.98 7.95 11.42
N ASP A 249 10.67 6.80 12.02
CA ASP A 249 9.55 6.65 12.93
C ASP A 249 10.04 6.16 14.30
N ALA A 250 10.13 7.09 15.25
CA ALA A 250 10.57 6.79 16.61
C ALA A 250 9.58 5.95 17.42
N SER A 251 8.35 5.74 16.92
CA SER A 251 7.33 4.92 17.58
C SER A 251 7.52 3.42 17.34
N VAL A 252 8.35 3.03 16.38
CA VAL A 252 8.55 1.62 15.98
C VAL A 252 9.94 1.12 16.32
N CYS A 253 10.13 -0.21 16.32
CA CYS A 253 11.46 -0.78 16.57
C CYS A 253 12.35 -0.74 15.31
N ALA A 254 13.61 -0.33 15.48
CA ALA A 254 14.56 -0.13 14.37
C ALA A 254 15.64 -1.23 14.21
N SER A 255 15.53 -2.34 14.93
CA SER A 255 16.45 -3.48 14.82
C SER A 255 15.85 -4.71 15.51
N ASP A 256 16.39 -5.91 15.21
CA ASP A 256 16.00 -7.14 15.90
C ASP A 256 16.04 -6.98 17.43
N GLN A 257 17.12 -6.38 17.95
CA GLN A 257 17.30 -6.16 19.38
C GLN A 257 16.27 -5.18 19.96
N ALA A 258 15.91 -4.14 19.20
CA ALA A 258 14.89 -3.17 19.61
C ALA A 258 13.47 -3.73 19.50
N CYS A 259 13.25 -4.73 18.64
CA CYS A 259 11.94 -5.35 18.47
C CYS A 259 11.63 -6.40 19.54
N VAL A 260 12.63 -6.86 20.31
CA VAL A 260 12.42 -7.86 21.37
C VAL A 260 11.32 -7.41 22.34
N ASN A 261 10.34 -8.29 22.60
CA ASN A 261 9.15 -8.05 23.42
C ASN A 261 8.19 -6.98 22.88
N THR A 262 8.29 -6.63 21.59
CA THR A 262 7.32 -5.76 20.91
C THR A 262 6.50 -6.60 19.93
N GLU A 263 5.32 -6.11 19.57
CA GLU A 263 4.45 -6.79 18.58
C GLU A 263 5.13 -6.95 17.20
N TYR A 264 6.07 -6.07 16.85
CA TYR A 264 6.83 -6.14 15.61
C TYR A 264 7.67 -7.43 15.48
N GLU A 265 8.16 -8.00 16.59
CA GLU A 265 8.85 -9.30 16.55
C GLU A 265 7.92 -10.43 16.10
N LEU A 266 6.61 -10.26 16.33
CA LEU A 266 5.57 -11.20 15.93
C LEU A 266 5.07 -10.93 14.52
N TRP A 267 5.04 -9.69 14.05
CA TRP A 267 4.56 -9.36 12.70
C TRP A 267 5.61 -9.61 11.61
N LEU A 268 6.86 -9.17 11.81
CA LEU A 268 7.92 -9.25 10.79
C LEU A 268 8.14 -10.65 10.18
N PRO A 269 8.14 -11.76 10.96
CA PRO A 269 8.33 -13.11 10.41
C PRO A 269 7.06 -13.74 9.79
N ARG A 270 6.03 -12.93 9.51
CA ARG A 270 4.73 -13.42 9.01
C ARG A 270 4.20 -12.60 7.84
N LEU A 271 3.45 -13.26 6.97
CA LEU A 271 2.65 -12.66 5.90
C LEU A 271 1.49 -13.61 5.60
N TYR A 272 0.26 -13.13 5.64
CA TYR A 272 -0.92 -13.96 5.41
C TYR A 272 -1.95 -13.20 4.59
N THR A 273 -2.64 -13.92 3.71
CA THR A 273 -3.82 -13.41 3.01
C THR A 273 -5.09 -13.95 3.64
N ALA A 274 -6.21 -13.25 3.42
CA ALA A 274 -7.54 -13.66 3.83
C ALA A 274 -8.32 -14.38 2.69
N ASN A 275 -7.84 -14.31 1.44
CA ASN A 275 -8.36 -15.01 0.26
C ASN A 275 -7.24 -15.64 -0.60
#